data_AF-A0A3N0A7F1-F1
#
_entry.id   AF-A0A3N0A7F1-F1
#
_cell.length_a   1.000
_cell.length_b   1.000
_cell.length_c   1.000
_cell.angle_alpha   90.00
_cell.angle_beta   90.00
_cell.angle_gamma   90.00
#
_symmetry.space_group_name_H-M   'P 1'
#
loop_
_entity.id
_entity.type
_entity.pdbx_description
1 polymer ?
#
loop_
_entity_poly.entity_id
_entity_poly.type
_entity_poly.pdbx_seq_one_letter_code
_entity_poly.pdbx_strand_id
1 'polypeptide(L)' 'MLEPQVFFTQMVDELVEFSEYDPELADGIRWLDDQARQKGITFYDMVFEVLYRHDVNIKAKDWINTRN' A
#
# COMPACT_ATOMS: atom_id res chain seq x y z
N MET A 1 -1.06 16.54 -15.69
CA MET A 1 -0.57 15.90 -14.46
C MET A 1 -1.80 15.49 -13.68
N LEU A 2 -1.96 14.21 -13.37
CA LEU A 2 -3.01 13.76 -12.46
C LEU A 2 -2.69 14.30 -11.07
N GLU A 3 -3.72 14.69 -10.32
CA GLU A 3 -3.56 15.03 -8.91
C GLU A 3 -3.02 13.80 -8.17
N PRO A 4 -2.05 13.95 -7.24
CA PRO A 4 -1.43 12.82 -6.56
C PRO A 4 -2.41 11.84 -5.90
N GLN A 5 -3.55 12.34 -5.45
CA GLN A 5 -4.63 11.54 -4.85
C GLN A 5 -5.31 10.64 -5.89
N VAL A 6 -5.58 11.18 -7.09
CA VAL A 6 -6.19 10.43 -8.20
C VAL A 6 -5.24 9.36 -8.72
N PHE A 7 -3.94 9.68 -8.79
CA PHE A 7 -2.92 8.71 -9.17
C PHE A 7 -2.84 7.54 -8.17
N PHE A 8 -2.88 7.83 -6.87
CA PHE A 8 -2.87 6.79 -5.84
C PHE A 8 -4.08 5.86 -5.94
N THR A 9 -5.30 6.42 -6.02
CA THR A 9 -6.51 5.60 -6.12
C THR A 9 -6.49 4.73 -7.37
N GLN A 10 -6.07 5.27 -8.52
CA GLN A 10 -5.95 4.49 -9.76
C GLN A 10 -4.94 3.35 -9.66
N MET A 11 -3.76 3.60 -9.07
CA MET A 11 -2.76 2.55 -8.84
C MET A 11 -3.31 1.43 -7.95
N VAL A 12 -4.06 1.78 -6.90
CA VAL A 12 -4.68 0.78 -6.01
C VAL A 12 -5.78 0.00 -6.73
N ASP A 13 -6.59 0.66 -7.54
CA ASP A 13 -7.65 0.03 -8.32
C ASP A 13 -7.05 -0.97 -9.34
N GLU A 14 -6.00 -0.58 -10.06
CA GLU A 14 -5.26 -1.46 -10.98
C GLU A 14 -4.67 -2.67 -10.27
N LEU A 15 -4.15 -2.50 -9.05
CA LEU A 15 -3.61 -3.60 -8.25
C LEU A 15 -4.71 -4.59 -7.83
N VAL A 16 -5.91 -4.09 -7.50
CA VAL A 16 -7.07 -4.92 -7.19
C VAL A 16 -7.52 -5.69 -8.42
N GLU A 17 -7.61 -5.06 -9.59
CA GLU A 17 -7.94 -5.73 -10.85
C GLU A 17 -6.90 -6.82 -11.20
N PHE A 18 -5.62 -6.52 -11.03
CA PHE A 18 -4.55 -7.49 -11.31
C PHE A 18 -4.58 -8.70 -10.37
N SER A 19 -5.09 -8.54 -9.15
CA SER A 19 -5.20 -9.63 -8.18
C SER A 19 -6.10 -10.77 -8.63
N GLU A 20 -6.98 -10.56 -9.61
CA GLU A 20 -7.77 -11.64 -10.22
C GLU A 20 -6.90 -12.74 -10.85
N TYR A 21 -5.68 -12.39 -11.27
CA TYR A 21 -4.73 -13.30 -11.92
C TYR A 21 -3.68 -13.87 -10.96
N ASP A 22 -3.62 -13.38 -9.73
CA ASP A 22 -2.62 -13.78 -8.72
C ASP A 22 -3.30 -14.05 -7.37
N PRO A 23 -3.50 -15.33 -7.01
CA PRO A 23 -4.12 -15.72 -5.75
C PRO A 23 -3.40 -15.20 -4.50
N GLU A 24 -2.06 -15.09 -4.54
CA GLU A 24 -1.28 -14.60 -3.40
C GLU A 24 -1.52 -13.10 -3.20
N LEU A 25 -1.57 -12.35 -4.30
CA LEU A 25 -1.92 -10.93 -4.26
C LEU A 25 -3.36 -10.73 -3.76
N ALA A 26 -4.31 -11.53 -4.24
CA ALA A 26 -5.70 -11.45 -3.81
C ALA A 26 -5.85 -11.70 -2.30
N ASP A 27 -5.12 -12.67 -1.75
CA ASP A 27 -5.11 -12.93 -0.30
C ASP A 27 -4.48 -11.78 0.48
N GLY A 28 -3.41 -11.17 -0.05
CA GLY A 28 -2.83 -9.95 0.52
C GLY A 28 -3.82 -8.77 0.56
N ILE A 29 -4.58 -8.56 -0.52
CA ILE A 29 -5.61 -7.50 -0.60
C ILE A 29 -6.76 -7.77 0.37
N ARG A 30 -7.23 -9.01 0.48
CA ARG A 30 -8.25 -9.39 1.47
C ARG A 30 -7.77 -9.12 2.89
N TRP A 31 -6.53 -9.49 3.19
CA TRP A 31 -5.95 -9.21 4.50
C TRP A 31 -5.90 -7.71 4.80
N LEU A 32 -5.56 -6.87 3.82
CA LEU A 32 -5.58 -5.42 3.97
C LEU A 32 -6.99 -4.88 4.27
N ASP A 33 -8.01 -5.38 3.58
CA ASP A 33 -9.41 -4.99 3.85
C ASP A 33 -9.85 -5.40 5.26
N ASP A 34 -9.50 -6.61 5.71
CA ASP A 34 -9.79 -7.05 7.08
C ASP A 34 -9.10 -6.19 8.13
N GLN A 35 -7.84 -5.79 7.90
CA GLN A 35 -7.13 -4.86 8.77
C GLN A 35 -7.76 -3.46 8.78
N ALA A 36 -8.21 -2.97 7.62
CA ALA A 36 -8.91 -1.69 7.51
C ALA A 36 -10.20 -1.68 8.33
N ARG A 37 -11.00 -2.75 8.20
CA ARG A 37 -12.24 -2.95 8.98
C ARG A 37 -11.98 -3.01 10.48
N GLN A 38 -10.96 -3.75 10.92
CA GLN A 38 -10.59 -3.84 12.34
C GLN A 38 -10.18 -2.49 12.94
N LYS A 39 -9.53 -1.64 12.14
CA LYS A 39 -9.11 -0.30 12.54
C LYS A 39 -10.18 0.78 12.36
N GLY A 40 -11.27 0.48 11.65
CA GLY A 40 -12.32 1.45 11.32
C GLY A 40 -11.88 2.53 10.32
N ILE A 41 -10.91 2.22 9.45
CA ILE A 41 -10.43 3.11 8.38
C ILE A 41 -10.82 2.58 7.01
N THR A 42 -10.64 3.39 5.96
CA THR A 42 -10.90 2.92 4.59
C THR A 42 -9.80 1.97 4.12
N PHE A 43 -10.12 1.11 3.15
CA PHE A 43 -9.14 0.25 2.50
C PHE A 43 -7.97 1.06 1.91
N TYR A 44 -8.26 2.16 1.22
CA TYR A 44 -7.24 3.04 0.64
C TYR A 44 -6.30 3.63 1.71
N ASP A 45 -6.83 4.02 2.86
CA ASP A 45 -6.01 4.50 3.99
C ASP A 45 -5.09 3.40 4.53
N MET A 46 -5.59 2.17 4.61
CA MET A 46 -4.81 1.02 5.06
C MET A 46 -3.68 0.68 4.07
N VAL A 47 -3.97 0.69 2.77
CA VAL A 47 -2.97 0.51 1.71
C VAL A 47 -1.91 1.60 1.80
N PHE A 48 -2.33 2.86 1.95
CA PHE A 48 -1.41 3.98 2.11
C PHE A 48 -0.50 3.81 3.34
N GLU A 49 -1.08 3.41 4.48
CA GLU A 49 -0.33 3.18 5.72
C GLU A 49 0.76 2.10 5.54
N VAL A 50 0.45 1.00 4.86
CA VAL A 50 1.42 -0.08 4.60
C VAL A 50 2.54 0.38 3.67
N LEU A 51 2.20 1.03 2.56
CA LEU A 51 3.19 1.54 1.60
C LEU A 51 4.09 2.61 2.24
N TYR A 52 3.50 3.53 3.02
CA TYR A 52 4.24 4.56 3.73
C TYR A 52 5.19 3.97 4.77
N ARG A 53 4.74 3.00 5.57
CA ARG A 53 5.61 2.30 6.53
C ARG A 53 6.79 1.62 5.84
N HIS A 54 6.58 1.03 4.66
CA HIS A 54 7.64 0.38 3.90
C HIS A 54 8.67 1.40 3.40
N ASP A 55 8.22 2.51 2.81
CA ASP A 55 9.08 3.58 2.29
C ASP A 55 9.89 4.28 3.40
N VAL A 56 9.28 4.55 4.56
CA VAL A 56 10.00 5.11 5.71
C VAL A 56 11.08 4.16 6.22
N ASN A 57 10.80 2.86 6.28
CA ASN A 57 11.79 1.87 6.72
C ASN A 57 12.95 1.74 5.73
N ILE A 58 12.70 1.83 4.42
CA ILE A 58 13.75 1.84 3.39
C ILE A 58 14.58 3.12 3.52
N LYS A 59 13.95 4.29 3.58
CA LYS A 59 14.66 5.59 3.72
C LYS A 59 15.47 5.67 5.00
N ALA A 60 14.95 5.12 6.11
CA ALA A 60 15.68 5.05 7.37
C ALA A 60 16.91 4.12 7.26
N LYS A 61 16.76 2.96 6.60
CA LYS A 61 17.90 2.05 6.32
C LYS A 61 18.95 2.72 5.43
N ASP A 62 18.54 3.39 4.35
CA ASP A 62 19.44 4.09 3.44
C ASP A 62 20.17 5.24 4.14
N TRP A 63 19.49 6.00 5.00
CA TRP A 63 20.11 7.06 5.78
C TRP A 63 21.15 6.54 6.79
N ILE A 64 20.87 5.41 7.44
CA ILE A 64 21.84 4.75 8.33
C ILE A 64 23.06 4.25 7.53
N ASN A 65 22.84 3.66 6.35
CA ASN A 65 23.90 3.09 5.52
C ASN A 65 24.77 4.14 4.82
N THR A 66 24.22 5.33 4.52
CA THR A 66 24.98 6.45 3.89
C THR A 66 25.75 7.31 4.90
N ARG A 67 25.57 7.06 6.20
CA ARG A 67 26.31 7.72 7.29
C ARG A 67 27.52 6.94 7.82
N ASN A 68 27.82 5.77 7.25
CA ASN A 68 29.03 4.99 7.54
C ASN A 68 30.02 5.05 6.39
#